data_AF-A0A847FJF4-F1
#
_entry.id   AF-A0A847FJF4-F1
#
_cell.length_a   1.000
_cell.length_b   1.000
_cell.length_c   1.000
_cell.angle_alpha   90.00
_cell.angle_beta   90.00
_cell.angle_gamma   90.00
#
_symmetry.space_group_name_H-M   'P 1'
#
loop_
_entity.id
_entity.type
_entity.pdbx_description
1 polymer ?
#
loop_
_entity_poly.entity_id
_entity_poly.type
_entity_poly.pdbx_seq_one_letter_code
_entity_poly.pdbx_strand_id
1 'polypeptide(L)'
;MPSPRYAIEVEVVEGAQARCHQLGDRFQYPADMGRICPWLRDSLGGMLRVLECGGTLPWTYASTPYAKEIDPEGITTEFVRCPDPTEAGIVVKITRTRLPDRA
;
A
#
# COMPACT_ATOMS: atom_id res chain seq x y z
N MET A 1 12.64 9.94 22.08
CA MET A 1 11.59 10.49 21.20
C MET A 1 10.59 9.38 20.96
N PRO A 2 9.27 9.57 21.15
CA PRO A 2 8.31 8.55 20.77
C PRO A 2 8.46 8.30 19.26
N SER A 3 8.53 7.03 18.84
CA SER A 3 8.58 6.70 17.42
C SER A 3 7.31 7.20 16.74
N PRO A 4 7.41 7.86 15.58
CA PRO A 4 6.23 8.31 14.85
C PRO A 4 5.34 7.11 14.54
N ARG A 5 4.03 7.28 14.78
CA ARG A 5 3.03 6.26 14.45
C ARG A 5 2.47 6.56 13.07
N TYR A 6 2.25 5.51 12.29
CA TYR A 6 1.69 5.62 10.96
C TYR A 6 0.43 4.77 10.85
N ALA A 7 -0.61 5.30 10.22
CA ALA A 7 -1.72 4.53 9.69
C ALA A 7 -1.37 4.12 8.26
N ILE A 8 -1.67 2.88 7.89
CA ILE A 8 -1.40 2.36 6.55
C ILE A 8 -2.69 1.73 6.02
N GLU A 9 -3.14 2.24 4.88
CA GLU A 9 -4.27 1.73 4.11
C GLU A 9 -3.77 1.12 2.81
N VAL A 10 -4.40 0.04 2.37
CA VAL A 10 -4.15 -0.61 1.07
C VAL A 10 -5.45 -0.61 0.28
N GLU A 11 -5.44 0.00 -0.89
CA GLU A 11 -6.58 0.14 -1.80
C GLU A 11 -6.30 -0.56 -3.13
N VAL A 12 -7.25 -1.33 -3.65
CA VAL A 12 -7.16 -1.93 -4.99
C VAL A 12 -7.54 -0.89 -6.04
N VAL A 13 -6.57 -0.49 -6.88
CA VAL A 13 -6.73 0.54 -7.91
C VAL A 13 -6.81 -0.02 -9.33
N GLU A 14 -6.40 -1.27 -9.52
CA GLU A 14 -6.61 -2.01 -10.77
C GLU A 14 -6.90 -3.48 -10.48
N GLY A 15 -7.59 -4.13 -11.40
CA GLY A 15 -7.85 -5.57 -11.37
C GLY A 15 -9.31 -5.98 -11.51
N ALA A 16 -10.03 -5.36 -12.46
CA ALA A 16 -11.47 -5.57 -12.67
C ALA A 16 -11.89 -7.04 -12.94
N GLN A 17 -10.94 -7.89 -13.38
CA GLN A 17 -11.19 -9.30 -13.68
C GLN A 17 -10.73 -10.26 -12.57
N ALA A 18 -10.18 -9.73 -11.48
CA ALA A 18 -9.68 -10.55 -10.39
C ALA A 18 -10.82 -11.20 -9.61
N ARG A 19 -10.65 -12.48 -9.29
CA ARG A 19 -11.63 -13.22 -8.48
C ARG A 19 -11.48 -13.00 -6.98
N CYS A 20 -10.29 -12.62 -6.53
CA CYS A 20 -9.93 -12.56 -5.12
C CYS A 20 -10.20 -11.20 -4.48
N HIS A 21 -10.13 -10.11 -5.24
CA HIS A 21 -10.38 -8.74 -4.80
C HIS A 21 -11.08 -7.96 -5.90
N GLN A 22 -11.87 -6.96 -5.51
CA GLN A 22 -12.57 -6.07 -6.42
C GLN A 22 -11.89 -4.70 -6.46
N LEU A 23 -12.10 -4.00 -7.57
CA LEU A 23 -11.66 -2.62 -7.71
C LEU A 23 -12.30 -1.75 -6.61
N GLY A 24 -11.49 -1.00 -5.87
CA GLY A 24 -11.93 -0.17 -4.75
C GLY A 24 -11.96 -0.86 -3.39
N ASP A 25 -11.61 -2.15 -3.29
CA ASP A 25 -11.44 -2.81 -2.00
C ASP A 25 -10.36 -2.11 -1.17
N ARG A 26 -10.65 -1.89 0.11
CA ARG A 26 -9.76 -1.22 1.08
C ARG A 26 -9.49 -2.10 2.29
N PHE A 27 -8.24 -2.11 2.72
CA PHE A 27 -7.75 -2.90 3.84
C PHE A 27 -6.88 -2.05 4.76
N GLN A 28 -7.14 -2.11 6.07
CA GLN A 28 -6.32 -1.46 7.08
C GLN A 28 -5.19 -2.38 7.53
N TYR A 29 -3.94 -1.91 7.44
CA TYR A 29 -2.80 -2.63 8.00
C TYR A 29 -2.60 -2.24 9.48
N PRO A 30 -2.37 -3.20 10.40
CA PRO A 30 -2.26 -4.64 10.19
C PRO A 30 -3.59 -5.42 10.32
N ALA A 31 -4.69 -4.75 10.69
CA ALA A 31 -5.94 -5.40 11.12
C ALA A 31 -6.61 -6.30 10.05
N ASP A 32 -6.61 -5.87 8.79
CA ASP A 32 -7.29 -6.55 7.67
C ASP A 32 -6.38 -7.49 6.87
N MET A 33 -5.12 -7.70 7.28
CA MET A 33 -4.17 -8.51 6.49
C MET A 33 -4.60 -9.97 6.30
N GLY A 34 -5.48 -10.49 7.16
CA GLY A 34 -6.07 -11.82 7.00
C GLY A 34 -7.09 -11.91 5.85
N ARG A 35 -7.59 -10.78 5.35
CA ARG A 35 -8.57 -10.70 4.25
C ARG A 35 -7.89 -10.60 2.88
N ILE A 36 -6.60 -10.24 2.85
CA ILE A 36 -5.81 -10.16 1.63
C ILE A 36 -5.37 -11.57 1.21
N CYS A 37 -5.59 -11.93 -0.05
CA CYS A 37 -5.14 -13.20 -0.61
C CYS A 37 -3.60 -13.38 -0.45
N PRO A 38 -3.10 -14.61 -0.26
CA PRO A 38 -1.69 -14.83 0.11
C PRO A 38 -0.67 -14.21 -0.85
N TRP A 39 -0.91 -14.30 -2.16
CA TRP A 39 0.03 -13.78 -3.16
C TRP A 39 0.19 -12.26 -3.10
N LEU A 40 -0.94 -11.55 -2.98
CA LEU A 40 -0.91 -10.11 -2.82
C LEU A 40 -0.28 -9.74 -1.47
N ARG A 41 -0.66 -10.43 -0.39
CA ARG A 41 -0.11 -10.20 0.95
C ARG A 41 1.42 -10.32 0.98
N ASP A 42 1.97 -11.39 0.41
CA ASP A 42 3.42 -11.62 0.39
C ASP A 42 4.14 -10.54 -0.43
N SER A 43 3.52 -10.09 -1.52
CA SER A 43 4.06 -9.02 -2.38
C SER A 43 4.06 -7.65 -1.70
N LEU A 44 3.16 -7.43 -0.75
CA LEU A 44 3.08 -6.18 0.03
C LEU A 44 4.05 -6.15 1.22
N GLY A 45 4.46 -7.33 1.75
CA GLY A 45 5.09 -7.44 3.06
C GLY A 45 6.33 -6.55 3.23
N GLY A 46 7.24 -6.54 2.26
CA GLY A 46 8.46 -5.72 2.31
C GLY A 46 8.15 -4.22 2.34
N MET A 47 7.23 -3.77 1.49
CA MET A 47 6.86 -2.36 1.36
C MET A 47 6.12 -1.87 2.61
N LEU A 48 5.15 -2.65 3.11
CA LEU A 48 4.42 -2.34 4.34
C LEU A 48 5.37 -2.19 5.53
N ARG A 49 6.36 -3.08 5.65
CA ARG A 49 7.34 -3.03 6.74
C ARG A 49 8.23 -1.79 6.67
N VAL A 50 8.69 -1.41 5.47
CA VAL A 50 9.47 -0.18 5.27
C VAL A 50 8.66 1.06 5.68
N LEU A 51 7.41 1.14 5.22
CA LEU A 51 6.53 2.27 5.50
C LEU A 51 6.15 2.37 6.98
N GLU A 52 5.91 1.23 7.64
CA GLU A 52 5.65 1.13 9.08
C GLU A 52 6.82 1.64 9.92
N CYS A 53 8.06 1.35 9.50
CA CYS A 53 9.28 1.84 10.14
C CYS A 53 9.60 3.32 9.85
N GLY A 54 8.75 4.03 9.11
CA GLY A 54 8.97 5.42 8.71
C GLY A 54 9.90 5.59 7.50
N GLY A 55 10.39 4.50 6.91
CA GLY A 55 11.16 4.55 5.67
C GLY A 55 10.32 4.99 4.48
N THR A 56 10.99 5.50 3.45
CA THR A 56 10.40 5.80 2.15
C THR A 56 11.19 5.10 1.06
N LEU A 57 10.49 4.65 0.02
CA LEU A 57 11.11 4.03 -1.15
C LEU A 57 11.34 5.09 -2.22
N PRO A 58 12.54 5.17 -2.84
CA PRO A 58 12.94 6.32 -3.67
C PRO A 58 12.33 6.33 -5.08
N TRP A 59 11.70 5.24 -5.51
CA TRP A 59 11.10 5.11 -6.83
C TRP A 59 9.87 5.99 -6.93
N THR A 60 9.80 6.93 -7.86
CA THR A 60 8.67 7.86 -7.96
C THR A 60 7.63 7.49 -9.02
N TYR A 61 8.02 6.64 -9.99
CA TYR A 61 7.20 6.28 -11.16
C TYR A 61 6.61 7.51 -11.89
N ALA A 62 7.40 8.59 -11.97
CA ALA A 62 6.98 9.83 -12.62
C ALA A 62 6.48 9.58 -14.05
N SER A 63 5.43 10.28 -14.45
CA SER A 63 4.77 10.14 -15.77
C SER A 63 4.01 8.83 -15.99
N THR A 64 3.75 8.05 -14.94
CA THR A 64 2.84 6.89 -14.99
C THR A 64 1.59 7.16 -14.13
N PRO A 65 0.50 6.38 -14.27
CA PRO A 65 -0.65 6.45 -13.36
C PRO A 65 -0.30 6.15 -11.90
N TYR A 66 0.89 5.59 -11.64
CA TYR A 66 1.39 5.19 -10.32
C TYR A 66 2.39 6.20 -9.74
N ALA A 67 2.35 7.45 -10.22
CA ALA A 67 3.19 8.51 -9.68
C ALA A 67 2.99 8.64 -8.17
N LYS A 68 4.08 8.53 -7.42
CA LYS A 68 4.04 8.52 -5.95
C LYS A 68 4.06 9.93 -5.39
N GLU A 69 3.29 10.11 -4.33
CA GLU A 69 3.43 11.21 -3.40
C GLU A 69 4.43 10.79 -2.31
N ILE A 70 5.54 11.52 -2.22
CA ILE A 70 6.55 11.33 -1.16
C ILE A 70 6.52 12.54 -0.25
N ASP A 71 5.89 12.34 0.90
CA ASP A 71 5.96 13.18 2.10
C ASP A 71 5.77 14.69 1.91
N PRO A 72 4.59 15.17 1.46
CA PRO A 72 4.27 16.61 1.48
C PRO A 72 3.94 17.12 2.90
N GLU A 73 3.24 16.31 3.70
CA GLU A 73 2.76 16.65 5.06
C GLU A 73 2.67 15.41 5.98
N GLY A 74 3.46 14.35 5.72
CA GLY A 74 3.35 13.06 6.41
C GLY A 74 2.59 11.97 5.64
N ILE A 75 2.17 12.24 4.40
CA ILE A 75 1.49 11.28 3.52
C ILE A 75 2.49 10.68 2.55
N THR A 76 2.47 9.36 2.38
CA THR A 76 3.32 8.67 1.40
C THR A 76 2.56 7.56 0.72
N THR A 77 2.62 7.51 -0.61
CA THR A 77 1.94 6.48 -1.40
C THR A 77 2.95 5.51 -2.01
N GLU A 78 2.60 4.23 -2.10
CA GLU A 78 3.36 3.19 -2.79
C GLU A 78 2.42 2.36 -3.67
N PHE A 79 2.93 1.76 -4.75
CA PHE A 79 2.11 0.94 -5.65
C PHE A 79 2.75 -0.43 -5.81
N VAL A 80 1.93 -1.47 -5.66
CA VAL A 80 2.38 -2.86 -5.76
C VAL A 80 1.45 -3.63 -6.69
N ARG A 81 2.05 -4.33 -7.65
CA ARG A 81 1.34 -5.26 -8.54
C ARG A 81 1.37 -6.66 -7.96
N CYS A 82 0.21 -7.32 -7.94
CA CYS A 82 0.12 -8.73 -7.60
C CYS A 82 0.90 -9.57 -8.64
N PRO A 83 1.71 -10.56 -8.22
CA PRO A 83 2.49 -11.40 -9.12
C PRO A 83 1.64 -12.48 -9.83
N ASP A 84 0.31 -12.36 -9.75
CA ASP A 84 -0.62 -13.23 -10.45
C ASP A 84 -0.33 -13.19 -11.96
N PRO A 85 0.01 -14.33 -12.59
CA PRO A 85 0.35 -14.37 -14.00
C PRO A 85 -0.87 -14.28 -14.91
N THR A 86 -2.08 -14.21 -14.35
CA THR A 86 -3.31 -14.06 -15.12
C THR A 86 -3.57 -12.59 -15.50
N GLU A 87 -4.47 -12.39 -16.47
CA GLU A 87 -4.97 -11.07 -16.89
C GLU A 87 -5.71 -10.30 -15.77
N ALA A 88 -5.86 -10.89 -14.58
CA ALA A 88 -6.45 -10.23 -13.41
C ALA A 88 -5.68 -8.97 -13.01
N GLY A 89 -4.35 -8.96 -13.17
CA GLY A 89 -3.52 -7.75 -13.18
C GLY A 89 -3.68 -6.80 -11.99
N ILE A 90 -3.97 -7.31 -10.77
CA ILE A 90 -4.26 -6.46 -9.61
C ILE A 90 -3.12 -5.51 -9.31
N VAL A 91 -3.42 -4.22 -9.17
CA VAL A 91 -2.52 -3.21 -8.61
C VAL A 91 -3.17 -2.60 -7.39
N VAL A 92 -2.40 -2.47 -6.32
CA VAL A 92 -2.84 -1.78 -5.12
C VAL A 92 -2.02 -0.53 -4.87
N LYS A 93 -2.69 0.49 -4.33
CA LYS A 93 -2.12 1.69 -3.76
C LYS A 93 -2.05 1.52 -2.25
N ILE A 94 -0.85 1.62 -1.70
CA ILE A 94 -0.62 1.72 -0.26
C ILE A 94 -0.55 3.21 0.06
N THR A 95 -1.32 3.67 1.04
CA THR A 95 -1.26 5.04 1.55
C THR A 95 -0.85 5.00 3.01
N ARG A 96 0.30 5.60 3.32
CA ARG A 96 0.79 5.81 4.68
C ARG A 96 0.46 7.23 5.11
N THR A 97 -0.13 7.38 6.29
CA THR A 97 -0.43 8.68 6.91
C THR A 97 0.23 8.76 8.28
N ARG A 98 1.03 9.80 8.53
CA ARG A 98 1.58 10.10 9.85
C ARG A 98 0.46 10.45 10.81
N LEU A 99 0.44 9.78 11.97
CA LEU A 99 -0.50 10.08 13.05
C LEU A 99 0.08 11.15 13.97
N PRO A 100 -0.78 11.98 14.60
CA PRO A 100 -0.33 12.97 15.58
C PRO A 100 0.34 12.27 16.77
N ASP A 101 1.38 12.90 17.31
CA ASP A 101 2.00 12.45 18.55
C ASP A 101 0.96 12.55 19.67
N ARG A 102 0.77 11.46 20.42
CA ARG A 102 -0.15 11.45 21.55
C ARG A 102 0.43 12.35 22.66
N ALA A 103 -0.32 13.37 23.06
CA ALA A 103 -0.01 14.20 24.23
C ALA A 103 0.02 13.36 25.52
#